data_AF-A0A6G1JI80-F1
#
_entry.id   AF-A0A6G1JI80-F1
#
_cell.length_a   1.000
_cell.length_b   1.000
_cell.length_c   1.000
_cell.angle_alpha   90.00
_cell.angle_beta   90.00
_cell.angle_gamma   90.00
#
_symmetry.space_group_name_H-M   'P 1'
#
loop_
_entity.id
_entity.type
_entity.pdbx_description
1 polymer ?
#
loop_
_entity_poly.entity_id
_entity_poly.type
_entity_poly.pdbx_seq_one_letter_code
_entity_poly.pdbx_strand_id
1 'polypeptide(L)'
;MRSIILSLAVSMAMTHQAVAFTYWIDGTCTGHKSMDATLAEVIAMGKGVNKRLNSASDTDFQHVWEYAIKRTKDTNDNVFKDVSGFMRDVGAMTQENNRNKANVRIYCDDEEKRWKERVNPNTGRKLGG
;
A
#
# COMPACT_ATOMS: atom_id res chain seq x y z
N MET A 1 -3.13 -5.93 15.18
CA MET A 1 -2.06 -5.45 14.28
C MET A 1 -1.97 -6.21 12.95
N ARG A 2 -2.08 -7.54 12.88
CA ARG A 2 -2.01 -8.29 11.60
C ARG A 2 -3.13 -7.98 10.59
N SER A 3 -4.34 -7.65 11.04
CA SER A 3 -5.48 -7.40 10.13
C SER A 3 -5.46 -6.05 9.41
N ILE A 4 -4.81 -5.02 9.97
CA ILE A 4 -4.82 -3.67 9.38
C ILE A 4 -3.94 -3.62 8.12
N ILE A 5 -2.84 -4.38 8.11
CA ILE A 5 -1.89 -4.47 6.99
C ILE A 5 -2.56 -5.11 5.76
N LEU A 6 -3.41 -6.13 5.98
CA LEU A 6 -4.10 -6.83 4.88
C LEU A 6 -5.20 -5.96 4.26
N SER A 7 -5.96 -5.22 5.07
CA SER A 7 -7.01 -4.33 4.58
C SER A 7 -6.46 -3.15 3.78
N LEU A 8 -5.32 -2.57 4.21
CA LEU A 8 -4.67 -1.48 3.48
C LEU A 8 -4.20 -1.91 2.08
N ALA A 9 -3.65 -3.13 1.96
CA ALA A 9 -3.15 -3.66 0.70
C ALA A 9 -4.28 -3.92 -0.33
N VAL A 10 -5.47 -4.33 0.13
CA VAL A 10 -6.61 -4.62 -0.75
C VAL A 10 -7.29 -3.34 -1.25
N SER A 11 -7.41 -2.30 -0.40
CA SER A 11 -8.00 -1.01 -0.80
C SER A 11 -7.14 -0.24 -1.82
N MET A 12 -5.83 -0.45 -1.81
CA MET A 12 -4.89 0.25 -2.70
C MET A 12 -4.74 -0.38 -4.09
N ALA A 13 -5.29 -1.58 -4.31
CA ALA A 13 -5.21 -2.28 -5.59
C ALA A 13 -6.12 -1.68 -6.69
N MET A 14 -7.01 -0.74 -6.37
CA MET A 14 -8.05 -0.25 -7.31
C MET A 14 -7.79 1.13 -7.97
N THR A 15 -6.61 1.72 -7.83
CA THR A 15 -6.26 2.98 -8.52
C THR A 15 -5.03 2.83 -9.39
N HIS A 16 -5.20 2.29 -10.60
CA HIS A 16 -4.17 2.29 -11.64
C HIS A 16 -4.01 3.68 -12.25
N GLN A 17 -3.25 4.55 -11.58
CA GLN A 17 -2.54 5.65 -12.22
C GLN A 17 -1.08 5.56 -11.79
N ALA A 18 -0.18 5.58 -12.78
CA ALA A 18 1.27 5.38 -12.65
C ALA A 18 1.98 6.50 -11.87
N VAL A 19 1.60 6.69 -10.62
CA VAL A 19 2.22 7.63 -9.68
C VAL A 19 2.55 6.83 -8.44
N ALA A 20 3.84 6.66 -8.15
CA ALA A 20 4.28 6.01 -6.92
C ALA A 20 3.52 6.61 -5.72
N PHE A 21 3.05 5.75 -4.82
CA PHE A 21 2.23 6.21 -3.70
C PHE A 21 3.00 7.25 -2.87
N THR A 22 2.33 8.31 -2.47
CA THR A 22 2.86 9.27 -1.49
C THR A 22 2.24 9.01 -0.12
N TYR A 23 3.02 9.17 0.95
CA TYR A 23 2.54 9.04 2.32
C TYR A 23 2.77 10.31 3.12
N TRP A 24 1.84 10.60 4.04
CA TRP A 24 1.96 11.66 5.04
C TRP A 24 1.71 11.07 6.43
N ILE A 25 2.49 11.53 7.42
CA ILE A 25 2.38 11.12 8.82
C ILE A 25 1.92 12.31 9.65
N ASP A 26 0.95 12.08 10.52
CA ASP A 26 0.48 13.09 11.48
C ASP A 26 1.61 13.52 12.42
N GLY A 27 1.88 14.82 12.50
CA GLY A 27 2.91 15.38 13.37
C GLY A 27 2.66 15.18 14.87
N THR A 28 1.44 14.78 15.25
CA THR A 28 1.06 14.48 16.64
C THR A 28 1.45 13.07 17.09
N CYS A 29 1.92 12.23 16.19
CA CYS A 29 2.42 10.89 16.49
C CYS A 29 3.65 10.96 17.42
N THR A 30 3.51 10.54 18.68
CA THR A 30 4.63 10.50 19.64
C THR A 30 5.66 9.40 19.34
N GLY A 31 5.39 8.54 18.35
CA GLY A 31 6.23 7.45 17.88
C GLY A 31 6.82 7.62 16.47
N HIS A 32 7.04 8.84 15.96
CA HIS A 32 7.58 9.06 14.59
C HIS A 32 8.73 8.13 14.23
N LYS A 33 9.70 7.93 15.13
CA LYS A 33 10.84 7.02 14.88
C LYS A 33 10.44 5.57 14.59
N SER A 34 9.42 5.02 15.26
CA SER A 34 8.98 3.64 15.00
C SER A 34 8.17 3.55 13.71
N MET A 35 7.43 4.60 13.36
CA MET A 35 6.67 4.67 12.11
C MET A 35 7.57 4.87 10.88
N ASP A 36 8.56 5.75 10.98
CA ASP A 36 9.54 5.98 9.93
C ASP A 36 10.34 4.70 9.67
N ALA A 37 10.74 3.99 10.74
CA ALA A 37 11.41 2.70 10.62
C ALA A 37 10.50 1.64 9.97
N THR A 38 9.23 1.57 10.38
CA THR A 38 8.23 0.65 9.79
C THR A 38 8.02 0.95 8.31
N LEU A 39 7.90 2.23 7.93
CA LEU A 39 7.69 2.64 6.54
C LEU A 39 8.94 2.36 5.70
N ALA A 40 10.13 2.62 6.23
CA ALA A 40 11.37 2.25 5.58
C ALA A 40 11.45 0.73 5.33
N GLU A 41 11.04 -0.08 6.30
CA GLU A 41 10.95 -1.53 6.14
C GLU A 41 9.92 -1.93 5.10
N VAL A 42 8.71 -1.36 5.11
CA VAL A 42 7.66 -1.63 4.10
C VAL A 42 8.14 -1.27 2.69
N ILE A 43 8.80 -0.13 2.52
CA ILE A 43 9.39 0.28 1.24
C ILE A 43 10.47 -0.71 0.80
N ALA A 44 11.35 -1.12 1.71
CA ALA A 44 12.39 -2.10 1.42
C ALA A 44 11.79 -3.47 1.04
N MET A 45 10.73 -3.90 1.73
CA MET A 45 9.98 -5.10 1.41
C MET A 45 9.34 -5.02 0.03
N GLY A 46 8.67 -3.91 -0.32
CA GLY A 46 8.10 -3.70 -1.64
C GLY A 46 9.14 -3.82 -2.76
N LYS A 47 10.30 -3.18 -2.59
CA LYS A 47 11.45 -3.31 -3.51
C LYS A 47 11.93 -4.76 -3.61
N GLY A 48 12.13 -5.43 -2.48
CA GLY A 48 12.62 -6.80 -2.40
C GLY A 48 11.65 -7.80 -3.05
N VAL A 49 10.38 -7.74 -2.69
CA VAL A 49 9.31 -8.58 -3.24
C VAL A 49 9.19 -8.35 -4.74
N ASN A 50 9.13 -7.10 -5.21
CA ASN A 50 9.01 -6.83 -6.64
C ASN A 50 10.23 -7.37 -7.42
N LYS A 51 11.45 -7.22 -6.89
CA LYS A 51 12.65 -7.80 -7.50
C LYS A 51 12.56 -9.32 -7.60
N ARG A 52 12.17 -10.00 -6.52
CA ARG A 52 12.07 -11.46 -6.47
C ARG A 52 10.93 -12.00 -7.33
N LEU A 53 9.78 -11.32 -7.36
CA LEU A 53 8.66 -11.63 -8.25
C LEU A 53 9.05 -11.58 -9.72
N ASN A 54 9.86 -10.61 -10.13
CA ASN A 54 10.29 -10.49 -11.53
C ASN A 54 11.53 -11.34 -11.87
N SER A 55 12.12 -12.03 -10.88
CA SER A 55 13.23 -12.95 -11.14
C SER A 55 12.72 -14.28 -11.71
N ALA A 56 13.31 -14.68 -12.85
CA ALA A 56 13.08 -16.01 -13.41
C ALA A 56 13.87 -17.11 -12.67
N SER A 57 14.99 -16.76 -12.03
CA SER A 57 15.88 -17.71 -11.35
C SER A 57 15.57 -17.93 -9.86
N ASP A 58 14.66 -17.14 -9.27
CA ASP A 58 14.25 -17.26 -7.86
C ASP A 58 13.07 -18.22 -7.73
N THR A 59 13.34 -19.52 -7.87
CA THR A 59 12.34 -20.60 -7.83
C THR A 59 11.63 -20.67 -6.48
N ASP A 60 12.33 -20.39 -5.38
CA ASP A 60 11.75 -20.35 -4.04
C ASP A 60 10.64 -19.31 -3.94
N PHE A 61 10.84 -18.13 -4.53
CA PHE A 61 9.82 -17.10 -4.52
C PHE A 61 8.64 -17.41 -5.44
N GLN A 62 8.82 -18.25 -6.47
CA GLN A 62 7.70 -18.77 -7.26
C GLN A 62 6.78 -19.61 -6.37
N HIS A 63 7.34 -20.51 -5.54
CA HIS A 63 6.53 -21.28 -4.60
C HIS A 63 5.82 -20.42 -3.56
N VAL A 64 6.46 -19.36 -3.05
CA VAL A 64 5.81 -18.40 -2.14
C VAL A 64 4.64 -17.71 -2.81
N TRP A 65 4.81 -17.26 -4.06
CA TRP A 65 3.73 -16.69 -4.85
C TRP A 65 2.56 -17.65 -4.99
N GLU A 66 2.82 -18.88 -5.45
CA GLU A 66 1.79 -19.89 -5.69
C GLU A 66 1.05 -20.26 -4.39
N TYR A 67 1.78 -20.33 -3.28
CA TYR A 67 1.19 -20.58 -1.98
C TYR A 67 0.31 -19.43 -1.49
N ALA A 68 0.73 -18.18 -1.66
CA ALA A 68 0.02 -17.00 -1.18
C ALA A 68 -1.19 -16.64 -2.04
N ILE A 69 -1.01 -16.65 -3.37
CA ILE A 69 -2.02 -16.23 -4.35
C ILE A 69 -2.89 -17.40 -4.81
N LYS A 70 -2.50 -18.64 -4.51
CA LYS A 70 -3.20 -19.88 -4.93
C LYS A 70 -3.31 -20.01 -6.45
N ARG A 71 -2.30 -19.52 -7.18
CA ARG A 71 -2.22 -19.56 -8.65
C ARG A 71 -0.78 -19.75 -9.10
N THR A 72 -0.57 -20.53 -10.16
CA THR A 72 0.73 -20.63 -10.84
C THR A 72 1.22 -19.26 -11.27
N LYS A 73 2.53 -19.01 -11.14
CA LYS A 73 3.12 -17.74 -11.55
C LYS A 73 3.17 -17.65 -13.09
N ASP A 74 2.43 -16.69 -13.65
CA ASP A 74 2.50 -16.31 -15.05
C ASP A 74 2.69 -14.80 -15.15
N THR A 75 3.78 -14.34 -15.76
CA THR A 75 4.09 -12.91 -15.87
C THR A 75 3.15 -12.15 -16.82
N ASN A 76 2.41 -12.88 -17.67
CA ASN A 76 1.43 -12.29 -18.57
C ASN A 76 0.04 -12.17 -17.94
N ASP A 77 -0.22 -12.88 -16.85
CA ASP A 77 -1.47 -12.82 -16.10
C ASP A 77 -1.70 -11.43 -15.50
N ASN A 78 -2.95 -10.98 -15.55
CA ASN A 78 -3.34 -9.66 -15.03
C ASN A 78 -3.13 -9.60 -13.51
N VAL A 79 -3.39 -10.69 -12.77
CA VAL A 79 -3.18 -10.72 -11.31
C VAL A 79 -1.70 -10.56 -10.98
N PHE A 80 -0.80 -11.19 -11.75
CA PHE A 80 0.65 -10.98 -11.57
C PHE A 80 1.03 -9.52 -11.82
N LYS A 81 0.54 -8.93 -12.91
CA LYS A 81 0.82 -7.52 -13.24
C LYS A 81 0.30 -6.57 -12.17
N ASP A 82 -0.89 -6.83 -11.62
CA ASP A 82 -1.49 -6.00 -10.57
C ASP A 82 -0.68 -6.09 -9.27
N VAL A 83 -0.33 -7.30 -8.82
CA VAL A 83 0.43 -7.47 -7.56
C VAL A 83 1.87 -6.98 -7.70
N SER A 84 2.55 -7.29 -8.80
CA SER A 84 3.91 -6.80 -9.03
C SER A 84 3.93 -5.27 -9.20
N GLY A 85 2.96 -4.71 -9.90
CA GLY A 85 2.75 -3.26 -10.01
C GLY A 85 2.55 -2.62 -8.64
N PHE A 86 1.67 -3.18 -7.81
CA PHE A 86 1.46 -2.70 -6.44
C PHE A 86 2.75 -2.74 -5.60
N MET A 87 3.49 -3.85 -5.61
CA MET A 87 4.74 -3.98 -4.84
C MET A 87 5.82 -3.02 -5.34
N ARG A 88 5.88 -2.77 -6.64
CA ARG A 88 6.73 -1.73 -7.24
C ARG A 88 6.34 -0.35 -6.72
N ASP A 89 5.06 -0.03 -6.71
CA ASP A 89 4.57 1.29 -6.32
C ASP A 89 4.75 1.54 -4.81
N VAL A 90 4.59 0.51 -3.97
CA VAL A 90 4.97 0.53 -2.55
C VAL A 90 6.48 0.73 -2.39
N GLY A 91 7.29 -0.01 -3.16
CA GLY A 91 8.74 0.14 -3.14
C GLY A 91 9.24 1.50 -3.62
N ALA A 92 8.41 2.25 -4.35
CA ALA A 92 8.70 3.59 -4.83
C ALA A 92 8.06 4.69 -3.97
N MET A 93 7.44 4.34 -2.84
CA MET A 93 6.74 5.31 -2.00
C MET A 93 7.65 6.43 -1.51
N THR A 94 7.10 7.65 -1.49
CA THR A 94 7.80 8.85 -0.99
C THR A 94 6.95 9.61 0.01
N GLN A 95 7.61 10.32 0.92
CA GLN A 95 6.92 11.17 1.89
C GLN A 95 6.45 12.46 1.21
N GLU A 96 5.21 12.86 1.46
CA GLU A 96 4.62 14.14 1.09
C GLU A 96 4.35 14.94 2.36
N ASN A 97 4.76 16.21 2.38
CA ASN A 97 4.61 17.09 3.54
C ASN A 97 3.18 17.66 3.63
N ASN A 98 2.45 17.69 2.52
CA ASN A 98 1.06 18.12 2.46
C ASN A 98 0.08 16.94 2.60
N ARG A 99 -0.56 16.84 3.76
CA ARG A 99 -1.61 15.86 4.06
C ARG A 99 -2.62 15.63 2.93
N ASN A 100 -3.08 16.69 2.27
CA ASN A 100 -4.16 16.59 1.29
C ASN A 100 -3.67 16.12 -0.08
N LYS A 101 -2.36 16.21 -0.35
CA LYS A 101 -1.73 15.69 -1.58
C LYS A 101 -1.30 14.23 -1.45
N ALA A 102 -1.10 13.73 -0.23
CA ALA A 102 -0.71 12.35 0.02
C ALA A 102 -1.81 11.35 -0.35
N ASN A 103 -1.42 10.25 -1.02
CA ASN A 103 -2.29 9.10 -1.30
C ASN A 103 -2.61 8.33 0.00
N VAL A 104 -1.60 8.12 0.84
CA VAL A 104 -1.69 7.43 2.12
C VAL A 104 -1.56 8.43 3.26
N ARG A 105 -2.48 8.38 4.23
CA ARG A 105 -2.48 9.30 5.38
C ARG A 105 -2.46 8.47 6.64
N ILE A 106 -1.39 8.61 7.41
CA ILE A 106 -1.14 7.79 8.58
C ILE A 106 -1.37 8.66 9.82
N TYR A 107 -2.29 8.21 10.65
CA TYR A 107 -2.69 8.87 11.88
C TYR A 107 -2.32 7.99 13.08
N CYS A 108 -2.10 8.60 14.24
CA CYS A 108 -1.71 7.90 15.47
C CYS A 108 -2.74 7.99 16.59
N ASP A 109 -3.94 8.46 16.28
CA ASP A 109 -5.04 8.29 17.20
C ASP A 109 -5.82 7.02 16.85
N ASP A 110 -6.22 6.28 17.87
CA ASP A 110 -7.09 5.11 17.74
C ASP A 110 -8.56 5.51 17.52
N GLU A 111 -8.86 6.79 17.29
CA GLU A 111 -10.23 7.25 17.12
C GLU A 111 -10.76 6.93 15.70
N GLU A 112 -11.61 5.90 15.62
CA GLU A 112 -12.44 5.58 14.44
C GLU A 112 -13.26 6.76 13.89
N LYS A 113 -13.39 7.86 14.66
CA LYS A 113 -14.12 9.08 14.28
C LYS A 113 -13.60 9.75 13.00
N ARG A 114 -12.41 9.37 12.51
CA ARG A 114 -11.80 9.92 11.28
C ARG A 114 -12.29 9.25 9.99
N TRP A 115 -12.83 8.04 10.06
CA TRP A 115 -13.50 7.38 8.94
C TRP A 115 -14.94 7.90 8.80
N LYS A 116 -15.07 9.19 8.51
CA LYS A 116 -16.34 9.73 8.03
C LYS A 116 -16.36 9.55 6.53
N GLU A 117 -17.33 8.77 6.07
CA GLU A 117 -17.67 8.60 4.67
C GLU A 117 -17.62 9.96 3.96
N ARG A 118 -16.86 10.06 2.86
CA ARG A 118 -16.72 11.34 2.16
C ARG A 118 -18.09 11.80 1.71
N VAL A 119 -18.48 13.01 2.07
CA VAL A 119 -19.74 13.61 1.64
C VAL A 119 -19.42 14.75 0.68
N ASN A 120 -20.11 14.78 -0.47
CA ASN A 120 -20.06 15.92 -1.36
C ASN A 120 -20.62 17.15 -0.62
N PRO A 121 -19.84 18.24 -0.46
CA PRO A 121 -20.23 19.38 0.35
C PRO A 121 -21.43 20.16 -0.21
N ASN A 122 -21.68 20.06 -1.52
CA ASN A 122 -22.76 20.78 -2.20
C ASN A 122 -24.05 19.96 -2.28
N THR A 123 -23.94 18.63 -2.30
CA THR A 123 -25.10 17.74 -2.51
C THR A 123 -25.42 16.86 -1.31
N GLY A 124 -24.58 16.87 -0.27
CA GLY A 124 -24.74 16.01 0.91
C GLY A 124 -24.60 14.52 0.59
N ARG A 125 -24.16 14.17 -0.63
CA ARG A 125 -24.19 12.80 -1.13
C ARG A 125 -22.92 12.07 -0.72
N LYS A 126 -23.07 10.88 -0.16
CA LYS A 126 -21.97 9.95 0.15
C LYS A 126 -21.22 9.60 -1.13
N LEU A 127 -19.90 9.74 -1.12
CA LEU A 127 -19.01 9.52 -2.25
C LEU A 127 -18.27 8.17 -2.19
N GLY A 128 -18.61 7.32 -1.22
CA GLY A 128 -17.92 6.06 -0.95
C GLY A 128 -16.58 6.27 -0.23
N GLY A 129 -16.14 5.23 0.48
CA GLY A 129 -14.86 5.12 1.17
C GLY A 129 -13.99 4.06 0.52
#